data_AF-A0A847HYG9-F1
#
_entry.id   AF-A0A847HYG9-F1
#
_cell.length_a   1.000
_cell.length_b   1.000
_cell.length_c   1.000
_cell.angle_alpha   90.00
_cell.angle_beta   90.00
_cell.angle_gamma   90.00
#
_symmetry.space_group_name_H-M   'P 1'
#
loop_
_entity.id
_entity.type
_entity.pdbx_description
1 polymer ?
#
loop_
_entity_poly.entity_id
_entity_poly.type
_entity_poly.pdbx_seq_one_letter_code
_entity_poly.pdbx_strand_id
1 'polypeptide(L)'
;MRLPGLALAALCLLFAVLLLLGTVGAQDVTRYLPGVDTSLPGSATYAAHCLACHGPSGLGLAESAARFPADHQQCSRCHNPRNPPTLREHAAANDLAVFSLGEPTPLADAAYLARFPSLAALEAYVRAAMPRWDPGKLSPAEARAVSLYVLHLSGSVPEGLQALYYEGGDSEALEAIDAAAVPLGR
;
A
#
# COMPACT_ATOMS: atom_id res chain seq x y z
N MET A 1 -48.56 10.87 -28.30
CA MET A 1 -47.09 10.84 -28.24
C MET A 1 -46.65 10.43 -26.83
N ARG A 2 -46.33 9.14 -26.59
CA ARG A 2 -45.88 8.60 -25.29
C ARG A 2 -44.49 7.95 -25.42
N LEU A 3 -43.55 8.70 -26.02
CA LEU A 3 -42.16 8.26 -26.25
C LEU A 3 -41.14 8.52 -25.10
N PRO A 4 -41.38 9.35 -24.06
CA PRO A 4 -40.29 9.68 -23.12
C PRO A 4 -39.97 8.56 -22.11
N GLY A 5 -40.94 7.71 -21.74
CA GLY A 5 -40.74 6.68 -20.73
C GLY A 5 -39.89 5.50 -21.21
N LEU A 6 -40.07 5.06 -22.46
CA LEU A 6 -39.31 3.95 -23.03
C LEU A 6 -37.84 4.33 -23.28
N ALA A 7 -37.58 5.57 -23.69
CA ALA A 7 -36.22 6.08 -23.88
C ALA A 7 -35.46 6.16 -22.54
N LEU A 8 -36.12 6.62 -21.47
CA LEU A 8 -35.51 6.69 -20.14
C LEU A 8 -35.22 5.30 -19.57
N ALA A 9 -36.15 4.35 -19.72
CA ALA A 9 -35.94 2.97 -19.27
C ALA A 9 -34.77 2.30 -20.00
N ALA A 10 -34.65 2.50 -21.32
CA ALA A 10 -33.53 1.98 -22.10
C ALA A 10 -32.19 2.60 -21.68
N LEU A 11 -32.16 3.90 -21.35
CA LEU A 11 -30.96 4.58 -20.87
C LEU A 11 -30.53 4.07 -19.48
N CYS A 12 -31.48 3.89 -18.57
CA CYS A 12 -31.21 3.31 -17.25
C CYS A 12 -30.71 1.86 -17.35
N LEU A 13 -31.29 1.06 -18.25
CA LEU A 13 -30.87 -0.31 -18.47
C LEU A 13 -29.45 -0.36 -19.06
N LEU A 14 -29.15 0.50 -20.04
CA LEU A 14 -27.82 0.63 -20.61
C LEU A 14 -26.79 1.04 -19.56
N PHE A 15 -27.12 2.01 -18.70
CA PHE A 15 -26.26 2.44 -17.60
C PHE A 15 -26.02 1.32 -16.58
N ALA A 16 -27.06 0.59 -16.19
CA ALA A 16 -26.93 -0.56 -15.30
C ALA A 16 -26.06 -1.65 -15.93
N VAL A 17 -26.24 -1.96 -17.21
CA VAL A 17 -25.42 -2.92 -17.95
C VAL A 17 -23.96 -2.47 -18.04
N LEU A 18 -23.69 -1.18 -18.24
CA LEU A 18 -22.33 -0.64 -18.24
C LEU A 18 -21.68 -0.70 -16.84
N LEU A 19 -22.43 -0.46 -15.76
CA LEU A 19 -21.94 -0.64 -14.39
C LEU A 19 -21.63 -2.11 -14.08
N LEU A 20 -22.49 -3.03 -14.52
CA LEU A 20 -22.29 -4.46 -14.35
C LEU A 20 -21.11 -4.97 -15.17
N LEU A 21 -20.99 -4.61 -16.46
CA LEU A 21 -19.90 -5.05 -17.33
C LEU A 21 -18.56 -4.39 -16.99
N GLY A 22 -18.56 -3.15 -16.48
CA GLY A 22 -17.35 -2.42 -16.10
C GLY A 22 -16.66 -2.93 -14.84
N THR A 23 -17.35 -3.70 -13.99
CA THR A 23 -16.81 -4.15 -12.69
C THR A 23 -16.23 -5.56 -12.73
N VAL A 24 -16.69 -6.45 -13.63
CA VAL A 24 -16.30 -7.88 -13.58
C VAL A 24 -14.89 -8.15 -14.14
N GLY A 25 -14.42 -7.34 -15.10
CA GLY A 25 -13.15 -7.60 -15.81
C GLY A 25 -11.98 -6.66 -15.48
N ALA A 26 -12.22 -5.59 -14.72
CA ALA A 26 -11.27 -4.48 -14.62
C ALA A 26 -10.29 -4.54 -13.43
N GLN A 27 -10.42 -5.46 -12.47
CA GLN A 27 -9.74 -5.32 -11.18
C GLN A 27 -8.91 -6.50 -10.69
N ASP A 28 -8.62 -7.50 -11.54
CA ASP A 28 -7.65 -8.53 -11.15
C ASP A 28 -6.21 -8.01 -11.30
N VAL A 29 -5.82 -7.14 -10.36
CA VAL A 29 -4.46 -6.61 -10.23
C VAL A 29 -3.49 -7.64 -9.67
N THR A 30 -3.97 -8.80 -9.20
CA THR A 30 -3.14 -9.84 -8.59
C THR A 30 -2.08 -10.37 -9.56
N ARG A 31 -2.40 -10.41 -10.87
CA ARG A 31 -1.44 -10.71 -11.95
C ARG A 31 -0.22 -9.78 -11.96
N TYR A 32 -0.39 -8.52 -11.56
CA TYR A 32 0.67 -7.51 -11.51
C TYR A 32 1.34 -7.41 -10.14
N LEU A 33 0.81 -8.14 -9.14
CA LEU A 33 1.29 -8.15 -7.76
C LEU A 33 1.68 -9.57 -7.28
N PRO A 34 2.48 -10.34 -8.04
CA PRO A 34 2.85 -11.69 -7.61
C PRO A 34 3.54 -11.64 -6.23
N GLY A 35 3.08 -12.49 -5.30
CA GLY A 35 3.62 -12.60 -3.94
C GLY A 35 3.03 -11.63 -2.91
N VAL A 36 2.08 -10.76 -3.29
CA VAL A 36 1.29 -9.96 -2.35
C VAL A 36 0.00 -10.71 -2.04
N ASP A 37 -0.31 -10.91 -0.76
CA ASP A 37 -1.65 -11.34 -0.37
C ASP A 37 -2.63 -10.17 -0.52
N THR A 38 -3.36 -10.14 -1.62
CA THR A 38 -4.32 -9.07 -1.94
C THR A 38 -5.67 -9.23 -1.23
N SER A 39 -5.88 -10.30 -0.47
CA SER A 39 -7.12 -10.52 0.29
C SER A 39 -7.12 -9.76 1.60
N LEU A 40 -5.95 -9.40 2.12
CA LEU A 40 -5.81 -8.76 3.42
C LEU A 40 -5.96 -7.24 3.34
N PRO A 41 -6.51 -6.60 4.39
CA PRO A 41 -6.58 -5.15 4.50
C PRO A 41 -5.20 -4.50 4.34
N GLY A 42 -5.14 -3.37 3.62
CA GLY A 42 -3.90 -2.60 3.42
C GLY A 42 -2.98 -3.13 2.31
N SER A 43 -3.24 -4.32 1.77
CA SER A 43 -2.46 -4.91 0.66
C SER A 43 -2.46 -4.04 -0.61
N ALA A 44 -3.59 -3.42 -0.94
CA ALA A 44 -3.71 -2.50 -2.07
C ALA A 44 -2.86 -1.23 -1.88
N THR A 45 -2.90 -0.63 -0.68
CA THR A 45 -2.06 0.51 -0.32
C THR A 45 -0.57 0.14 -0.35
N TYR A 46 -0.23 -1.04 0.19
CA TYR A 46 1.14 -1.57 0.17
C TYR A 46 1.66 -1.76 -1.26
N ALA A 47 0.84 -2.40 -2.11
CA ALA A 47 1.15 -2.62 -3.51
C ALA A 47 1.39 -1.30 -4.27
N ALA A 48 0.55 -0.30 -4.02
CA ALA A 48 0.62 1.00 -4.71
C ALA A 48 1.81 1.85 -4.27
N HIS A 49 2.28 1.72 -3.03
CA HIS A 49 3.17 2.72 -2.42
C HIS A 49 4.45 2.17 -1.79
N CYS A 50 4.51 0.88 -1.45
CA CYS A 50 5.57 0.29 -0.64
C CYS A 50 6.35 -0.80 -1.40
N LEU A 51 5.64 -1.64 -2.17
CA LEU A 51 6.16 -2.84 -2.80
C LEU A 51 7.40 -2.62 -3.68
N ALA A 52 7.46 -1.51 -4.40
CA ALA A 52 8.58 -1.18 -5.29
C ALA A 52 9.93 -1.03 -4.55
N CYS A 53 9.91 -0.78 -3.24
CA CYS A 53 11.13 -0.67 -2.42
C CYS A 53 11.25 -1.80 -1.40
N HIS A 54 10.14 -2.20 -0.77
CA HIS A 54 10.14 -3.17 0.32
C HIS A 54 9.93 -4.62 -0.14
N GLY A 55 9.57 -4.83 -1.41
CA GLY A 55 9.36 -6.17 -1.97
C GLY A 55 7.98 -6.75 -1.62
N PRO A 56 7.50 -7.75 -2.36
CA PRO A 56 6.19 -8.37 -2.13
C PRO A 56 6.07 -9.06 -0.76
N SER A 57 7.13 -9.74 -0.28
CA SER A 57 7.12 -10.40 1.04
C SER A 57 7.76 -9.54 2.14
N GLY A 58 8.16 -8.31 1.82
CA GLY A 58 8.83 -7.43 2.78
C GLY A 58 10.32 -7.71 2.94
N LEU A 59 10.97 -8.51 2.07
CA LEU A 59 12.40 -8.83 2.19
C LEU A 59 13.33 -7.68 1.72
N GLY A 60 12.76 -6.57 1.24
CA GLY A 60 13.48 -5.34 0.93
C GLY A 60 13.88 -5.20 -0.53
N LEU A 61 14.82 -4.30 -0.79
CA LEU A 61 15.13 -3.84 -2.14
C LEU A 61 15.68 -4.95 -3.04
N ALA A 62 16.45 -5.89 -2.51
CA ALA A 62 16.98 -7.01 -3.29
C ALA A 62 15.86 -7.90 -3.87
N GLU A 63 14.84 -8.20 -3.07
CA GLU A 63 13.66 -8.94 -3.52
C GLU A 63 12.88 -8.14 -4.58
N SER A 64 12.68 -6.84 -4.34
CA SER A 64 11.96 -5.99 -5.29
C SER A 64 12.71 -5.83 -6.62
N ALA A 65 14.03 -5.58 -6.56
CA ALA A 65 14.90 -5.43 -7.71
C ALA A 65 14.90 -6.66 -8.62
N ALA A 66 14.88 -7.87 -8.04
CA ALA A 66 14.86 -9.13 -8.79
C ALA A 66 13.61 -9.29 -9.69
N ARG A 67 12.56 -8.50 -9.48
CA ARG A 67 11.32 -8.50 -10.29
C ARG A 67 11.42 -7.64 -11.55
N PHE A 68 12.40 -6.75 -11.61
CA PHE A 68 12.64 -5.91 -12.79
C PHE A 68 13.53 -6.62 -13.80
N PRO A 69 13.46 -6.27 -15.10
CA PRO A 69 14.43 -6.70 -16.10
C PRO A 69 15.87 -6.47 -15.61
N ALA A 70 16.81 -7.33 -16.01
CA ALA A 70 18.18 -7.33 -15.49
C ALA A 70 18.89 -5.97 -15.59
N ASP A 71 18.59 -5.18 -16.64
CA ASP A 71 19.12 -3.84 -16.88
C ASP A 71 18.46 -2.72 -16.05
N HIS A 72 17.40 -3.04 -15.29
CA HIS A 72 16.66 -2.11 -14.42
C HIS A 72 16.83 -2.40 -12.92
N GLN A 73 17.55 -3.45 -12.53
CA GLN A 73 17.68 -3.88 -11.12
C GLN A 73 18.61 -3.01 -10.27
N GLN A 74 19.43 -2.17 -10.90
CA GLN A 74 20.38 -1.30 -10.19
C GLN A 74 19.72 -0.02 -9.65
N CYS A 75 18.53 0.33 -10.17
CA CYS A 75 17.68 1.48 -9.82
C CYS A 75 18.33 2.88 -9.80
N SER A 76 19.66 3.00 -9.85
CA SER A 76 20.43 4.23 -9.65
C SER A 76 20.44 5.15 -10.86
N ARG A 77 20.08 4.64 -12.04
CA ARG A 77 19.85 5.45 -13.25
C ARG A 77 18.72 6.46 -13.05
N CYS A 78 17.65 6.06 -12.36
CA CYS A 78 16.54 6.94 -12.03
C CYS A 78 16.62 7.44 -10.59
N HIS A 79 17.16 6.64 -9.65
CA HIS A 79 17.25 7.02 -8.24
C HIS A 79 18.68 7.33 -7.79
N ASN A 80 19.16 8.52 -8.13
CA ASN A 80 20.51 8.93 -7.76
C ASN A 80 20.61 9.14 -6.23
N PRO A 81 21.62 8.59 -5.53
CA PRO A 81 21.81 8.80 -4.10
C PRO A 81 21.97 10.28 -3.69
N ARG A 82 22.38 11.15 -4.63
CA ARG A 82 22.49 12.60 -4.42
C ARG A 82 21.16 13.34 -4.51
N ASN A 83 20.10 12.70 -4.99
CA ASN A 83 18.79 13.33 -5.07
C ASN A 83 18.21 13.56 -3.67
N PRO A 84 17.34 14.56 -3.50
CA PRO A 84 16.54 14.68 -2.30
C PRO A 84 15.77 13.37 -2.01
N PRO A 85 15.49 13.05 -0.74
CA PRO A 85 14.81 11.81 -0.37
C PRO A 85 13.33 11.78 -0.76
N THR A 86 12.73 12.92 -1.09
CA THR A 86 11.31 13.06 -1.43
C THR A 86 11.15 13.71 -2.81
N LEU A 87 10.14 13.31 -3.57
CA LEU A 87 9.66 14.07 -4.71
C LEU A 87 8.57 15.02 -4.23
N ARG A 88 8.75 16.31 -4.43
CA ARG A 88 7.59 17.20 -4.48
C ARG A 88 7.18 17.23 -5.94
N GLU A 89 5.94 16.87 -6.25
CA GLU A 89 5.40 16.67 -7.61
C GLU A 89 5.76 17.78 -8.62
N HIS A 90 6.06 18.99 -8.14
CA HIS A 90 6.40 20.18 -8.94
C HIS A 90 7.91 20.49 -9.02
N ALA A 91 8.78 19.63 -8.47
CA ALA A 91 10.22 19.84 -8.36
C ALA A 91 11.07 18.80 -9.13
N ALA A 92 10.43 17.84 -9.80
CA ALA A 92 11.15 16.90 -10.65
C ALA A 92 11.72 17.65 -11.86
N ALA A 93 13.03 17.88 -11.87
CA ALA A 93 13.70 18.37 -13.06
C ALA A 93 13.49 17.37 -14.21
N ASN A 94 13.49 17.86 -15.46
CA ASN A 94 13.27 17.06 -16.67
C ASN A 94 14.38 16.02 -16.96
N ASP A 95 15.27 15.72 -16.01
CA ASP A 95 16.42 14.82 -16.17
C ASP A 95 16.13 13.36 -15.75
N LEU A 96 14.86 13.02 -15.47
CA LEU A 96 14.39 11.68 -15.08
C LEU A 96 14.98 11.18 -13.75
N ALA A 97 15.72 12.02 -13.01
CA ALA A 97 16.31 11.65 -11.74
C ALA A 97 15.28 11.84 -10.62
N VAL A 98 14.67 10.72 -10.25
CA VAL A 98 13.66 10.56 -9.21
C VAL A 98 14.37 10.42 -7.83
N PHE A 99 13.75 10.85 -6.73
CA PHE A 99 14.29 10.86 -5.35
C PHE A 99 15.26 9.72 -4.98
N SER A 100 16.17 9.99 -4.03
CA SER A 100 17.12 8.97 -3.54
C SER A 100 16.40 7.85 -2.79
N LEU A 101 16.63 6.59 -3.19
CA LEU A 101 16.04 5.40 -2.56
C LEU A 101 16.40 5.28 -1.07
N GLY A 102 17.60 5.74 -0.70
CA GLY A 102 18.21 5.35 0.57
C GLY A 102 18.42 3.83 0.63
N GLU A 103 18.35 3.28 1.84
CA GLU A 103 18.40 1.84 2.10
C GLU A 103 17.04 1.42 2.70
N PRO A 104 16.11 0.88 1.89
CA PRO A 104 14.82 0.42 2.40
C PRO A 104 15.01 -0.74 3.37
N THR A 105 14.49 -0.61 4.58
CA THR A 105 14.52 -1.68 5.58
C THR A 105 13.69 -2.89 5.12
N PRO A 106 14.15 -4.13 5.33
CA PRO A 106 13.32 -5.32 5.23
C PRO A 106 12.17 -5.25 6.26
N LEU A 107 10.94 -5.24 5.78
CA LEU A 107 9.73 -5.20 6.61
C LEU A 107 9.35 -6.57 7.17
N ALA A 108 9.88 -7.65 6.60
CA ALA A 108 9.73 -9.01 7.14
C ALA A 108 10.50 -9.22 8.47
N ASP A 109 11.35 -8.27 8.88
CA ASP A 109 12.07 -8.34 10.15
C ASP A 109 11.19 -7.85 11.32
N ALA A 110 10.61 -8.80 12.06
CA ALA A 110 9.82 -8.51 13.25
C ALA A 110 10.61 -7.74 14.34
N ALA A 111 11.93 -7.93 14.43
CA ALA A 111 12.75 -7.22 15.42
C ALA A 111 12.86 -5.73 15.10
N TYR A 112 12.85 -5.36 13.81
CA TYR A 112 12.80 -3.96 13.41
C TYR A 112 11.47 -3.30 13.80
N LEU A 113 10.34 -3.99 13.55
CA LEU A 113 9.01 -3.46 13.87
C LEU A 113 8.77 -3.37 15.39
N ALA A 114 9.37 -4.26 16.18
CA ALA A 114 9.33 -4.20 17.63
C ALA A 114 10.02 -2.96 18.24
N ARG A 115 10.74 -2.16 17.45
CA ARG A 115 11.33 -0.88 17.90
C ARG A 115 10.29 0.23 18.03
N PHE A 116 9.11 0.07 17.45
CA PHE A 116 7.99 0.99 17.63
C PHE A 116 7.27 0.65 18.94
N PRO A 117 7.01 1.64 19.81
CA PRO A 117 6.40 1.37 21.12
C PRO A 117 4.93 0.91 21.02
N SER A 118 4.22 1.28 19.96
CA SER A 118 2.83 0.91 19.73
C SER A 118 2.45 0.96 18.26
N LEU A 119 1.27 0.40 17.94
CA LEU A 119 0.68 0.49 16.62
C LEU A 119 0.48 1.96 16.21
N ALA A 120 0.03 2.82 17.14
CA ALA A 120 -0.10 4.26 16.89
C ALA A 120 1.24 4.92 16.52
N ALA A 121 2.36 4.48 17.12
CA ALA A 121 3.69 5.02 16.80
C ALA A 121 4.16 4.57 15.40
N LEU A 122 3.89 3.31 15.02
CA LEU A 122 4.14 2.83 13.66
C LEU A 122 3.30 3.59 12.63
N GLU A 123 2.01 3.78 12.88
CA GLU A 123 1.11 4.55 12.02
C GLU A 123 1.56 6.00 11.85
N ALA A 124 1.97 6.65 12.96
CA ALA A 124 2.48 8.01 12.94
C ALA A 124 3.75 8.12 12.09
N TYR A 125 4.67 7.15 12.22
CA TYR A 125 5.86 7.08 11.39
C TYR A 125 5.53 6.89 9.91
N VAL A 126 4.64 5.93 9.59
CA VAL A 126 4.19 5.67 8.22
C VAL A 126 3.58 6.93 7.62
N ARG A 127 2.71 7.64 8.33
CA ARG A 127 2.12 8.90 7.81
C ARG A 127 3.14 10.01 7.63
N ALA A 128 4.09 10.15 8.54
CA ALA A 128 5.04 11.26 8.54
C ALA A 128 6.19 11.08 7.54
N ALA A 129 6.58 9.82 7.28
CA ALA A 129 7.80 9.51 6.52
C ALA A 129 7.55 8.64 5.28
N MET A 130 6.37 8.03 5.14
CA MET A 130 6.01 7.14 4.04
C MET A 130 4.80 7.64 3.23
N PRO A 131 4.70 7.22 1.96
CA PRO A 131 5.78 6.61 1.20
C PRO A 131 6.93 7.60 1.01
N ARG A 132 8.17 7.10 0.94
CA ARG A 132 9.38 7.95 0.91
C ARG A 132 9.32 9.05 -0.15
N TRP A 133 8.72 8.75 -1.30
CA TRP A 133 8.59 9.68 -2.41
C TRP A 133 7.61 10.82 -2.18
N ASP A 134 6.61 10.65 -1.31
CA ASP A 134 5.58 11.64 -1.00
C ASP A 134 5.08 11.47 0.46
N PRO A 135 5.91 11.83 1.46
CA PRO A 135 5.52 11.69 2.86
C PRO A 135 4.30 12.56 3.20
N GLY A 136 3.38 12.01 3.99
CA GLY A 136 2.11 12.68 4.34
C GLY A 136 0.96 12.38 3.38
N LYS A 137 1.20 11.62 2.31
CA LYS A 137 0.17 11.27 1.31
C LYS A 137 -0.97 10.43 1.88
N LEU A 138 -0.66 9.51 2.80
CA LEU A 138 -1.63 8.53 3.29
C LEU A 138 -2.61 9.15 4.29
N SER A 139 -3.89 8.85 4.11
CA SER A 139 -4.92 9.10 5.12
C SER A 139 -4.67 8.28 6.40
N PRO A 140 -5.31 8.64 7.53
CA PRO A 140 -5.23 7.84 8.75
C PRO A 140 -5.65 6.38 8.56
N ALA A 141 -6.73 6.14 7.81
CA ALA A 141 -7.24 4.79 7.52
C ALA A 141 -6.26 3.96 6.68
N GLU A 142 -5.69 4.55 5.63
CA GLU A 142 -4.67 3.88 4.80
C GLU A 142 -3.41 3.56 5.61
N ALA A 143 -2.99 4.46 6.49
CA ALA A 143 -1.84 4.25 7.35
C ALA A 143 -2.08 3.12 8.38
N ARG A 144 -3.27 3.05 8.98
CA ARG A 144 -3.70 1.93 9.84
C ARG A 144 -3.64 0.61 9.08
N ALA A 145 -4.31 0.54 7.94
CA ALA A 145 -4.42 -0.67 7.15
C ALA A 145 -3.04 -1.16 6.67
N VAL A 146 -2.19 -0.28 6.13
CA VAL A 146 -0.86 -0.67 5.67
C VAL A 146 0.07 -1.03 6.82
N SER A 147 -0.06 -0.40 8.00
CA SER A 147 0.75 -0.77 9.18
C SER A 147 0.43 -2.18 9.65
N LEU A 148 -0.85 -2.58 9.67
CA LEU A 148 -1.25 -3.96 9.96
C LEU A 148 -0.77 -4.93 8.89
N TYR A 149 -0.81 -4.53 7.61
CA TYR A 149 -0.24 -5.34 6.52
C TYR A 149 1.27 -5.56 6.68
N VAL A 150 2.01 -4.52 7.08
CA VAL A 150 3.44 -4.63 7.36
C VAL A 150 3.72 -5.58 8.54
N LEU A 151 2.90 -5.54 9.60
CA LEU A 151 2.96 -6.50 10.70
C LEU A 151 2.59 -7.92 10.27
N HIS A 152 1.75 -8.08 9.24
CA HIS A 152 1.47 -9.38 8.65
C HIS A 152 2.70 -9.93 7.91
N LEU A 153 3.40 -9.11 7.13
CA LEU A 153 4.60 -9.54 6.38
C LEU A 153 5.72 -10.08 7.29
N SER A 154 5.87 -9.51 8.49
CA SER A 154 6.82 -9.97 9.52
C SER A 154 6.28 -11.10 10.40
N GLY A 155 5.00 -11.48 10.26
CA GLY A 155 4.31 -12.40 11.16
C GLY A 155 4.12 -11.86 12.59
N SER A 156 4.13 -10.54 12.78
CA SER A 156 4.06 -9.87 14.08
C SER A 156 2.74 -9.13 14.34
N VAL A 157 1.65 -9.50 13.68
CA VAL A 157 0.30 -9.00 14.04
C VAL A 157 -0.01 -9.37 15.49
N PRO A 158 -0.30 -8.40 16.37
CA PRO A 158 -0.57 -8.66 17.80
C PRO A 158 -1.70 -9.68 17.98
N GLU A 159 -1.54 -10.61 18.92
CA GLU A 159 -2.48 -11.73 19.15
C GLU A 159 -3.93 -11.27 19.28
N GLY A 160 -4.18 -10.20 20.06
CA GLY A 160 -5.52 -9.63 20.25
C GLY A 160 -6.15 -9.00 19.01
N LEU A 161 -5.40 -8.82 17.92
CA LEU A 161 -5.88 -8.28 16.65
C LEU A 161 -5.94 -9.32 15.52
N GLN A 162 -5.40 -10.53 15.72
CA GLN A 162 -5.29 -11.52 14.62
C GLN A 162 -6.66 -11.94 14.08
N ALA A 163 -7.62 -12.27 14.95
CA ALA A 163 -8.97 -12.64 14.53
C ALA A 163 -9.62 -11.50 13.73
N LEU A 164 -9.56 -10.27 14.26
CA LEU A 164 -10.10 -9.09 13.59
C LEU A 164 -9.46 -8.86 12.21
N TYR A 165 -8.14 -8.99 12.11
CA TYR A 165 -7.41 -8.70 10.89
C TYR A 165 -7.56 -9.79 9.81
N TYR A 166 -7.47 -11.07 10.20
CA TYR A 166 -7.50 -12.20 9.26
C TYR A 166 -8.90 -12.67 8.89
N GLU A 167 -9.91 -12.46 9.74
CA GLU A 167 -11.29 -12.89 9.48
C GLU A 167 -12.11 -11.81 8.73
N GLY A 168 -11.46 -10.76 8.24
CA GLY A 168 -12.06 -9.77 7.37
C GLY A 168 -12.79 -8.65 8.10
N GLY A 169 -12.21 -8.15 9.20
CA GLY A 169 -12.61 -6.86 9.77
C GLY A 169 -12.66 -5.81 8.66
N ASP A 170 -13.82 -5.16 8.50
CA ASP A 170 -13.95 -4.07 7.55
C ASP A 170 -13.10 -2.87 7.96
N SER A 171 -12.98 -1.88 7.07
CA SER A 171 -12.19 -0.67 7.33
C SER A 171 -12.63 0.05 8.61
N GLU A 172 -13.92 0.00 8.94
CA GLU A 172 -14.48 0.66 10.11
C GLU A 172 -14.03 -0.03 11.41
N ALA A 173 -14.07 -1.36 11.45
CA ALA A 173 -13.60 -2.13 12.59
C ALA A 173 -12.10 -1.96 12.84
N LEU A 174 -11.29 -1.86 11.78
CA LEU A 174 -9.86 -1.58 11.90
C LEU A 174 -9.58 -0.15 12.38
N GLU A 175 -10.37 0.83 11.94
CA GLU A 175 -10.26 2.22 12.41
C GLU A 175 -10.64 2.38 13.89
N ALA A 176 -11.59 1.57 14.37
CA ALA A 176 -12.05 1.59 15.76
C ALA A 176 -11.00 1.07 16.76
N ILE A 177 -9.92 0.43 16.31
CA ILE A 177 -8.83 -0.03 17.18
C ILE A 177 -8.21 1.17 17.91
N ASP A 178 -8.10 1.08 19.25
CA ASP A 178 -7.26 1.98 20.02
C ASP A 178 -5.79 1.62 19.81
N ALA A 179 -5.20 2.13 18.73
CA ALA A 179 -3.84 1.82 18.33
C ALA A 179 -2.78 2.26 19.36
N ALA A 180 -3.11 3.19 20.26
CA ALA A 180 -2.20 3.60 21.33
C ALA A 180 -2.10 2.51 22.42
N ALA A 181 -3.16 1.73 22.62
CA ALA A 181 -3.21 0.62 23.56
C ALA A 181 -2.65 -0.70 23.00
N VAL A 182 -2.23 -0.73 21.73
CA VAL A 182 -1.68 -1.93 21.07
C VAL A 182 -0.14 -1.86 21.03
N PRO A 183 0.58 -2.59 21.90
CA PRO A 183 2.04 -2.64 21.87
C PRO A 183 2.56 -3.52 20.71
N LEU A 184 3.69 -3.14 20.10
CA LEU A 184 4.36 -3.91 19.03
C LEU A 184 5.71 -4.53 19.45
N GLY A 185 6.23 -4.10 20.60
CA GLY A 185 7.46 -4.56 21.22
C GLY A 185 7.43 -4.22 22.71
N ARG A 186 8.43 -4.69 23.46
CA ARG A 186 8.55 -4.38 24.90
C ARG A 186 8.90 -2.92 25.15
#